data_AF-A0A7S0ZDQ4-F1
#
_entry.id   AF-A0A7S0ZDQ4-F1
#
_cell.length_a   1.000
_cell.length_b   1.000
_cell.length_c   1.000
_cell.angle_alpha   90.00
_cell.angle_beta   90.00
_cell.angle_gamma   90.00
#
_symmetry.space_group_name_H-M   'P 1'
#
loop_
_entity.id
_entity.type
_entity.pdbx_description
1 polymer ?
#
loop_
_entity_poly.entity_id
_entity_poly.type
_entity_poly.pdbx_seq_one_letter_code
_entity_poly.pdbx_strand_id
1 'polypeptide(L)'
;MEPFYAFLYSSPLSHGCFPTNSLKHHSSTSSHRSISFKSRSIYCQSLPNNLQTIVTQFKSVPDPKLRYQQLLFLAKELPPMPNSLKIESNKVPGCLSTVYVDVTLEGDSQSVYISGDSDAQLTKGLIALLIRGLNGSQVDEVLKVDASF
;
A
#
# COMPACT_ATOMS: atom_id res chain seq x y z
N MET A 1 30.26 -22.20 18.26
CA MET A 1 30.75 -21.21 17.28
C MET A 1 29.60 -20.28 17.00
N GLU A 2 29.54 -19.23 17.80
CA GLU A 2 28.63 -18.08 17.75
C GLU A 2 29.49 -16.94 18.26
N PRO A 3 29.53 -15.79 17.58
CA PRO A 3 29.69 -14.61 18.41
C PRO A 3 28.97 -13.34 17.91
N PHE A 4 28.63 -12.52 18.92
CA PHE A 4 28.47 -11.06 18.92
C PHE A 4 27.19 -10.44 18.31
N TYR A 5 26.17 -10.39 19.16
CA TYR A 5 25.26 -9.24 19.23
C TYR A 5 25.95 -8.00 19.81
N ALA A 6 25.46 -6.84 19.39
CA ALA A 6 25.64 -5.47 19.91
C ALA A 6 26.69 -4.58 19.20
N PHE A 7 26.18 -3.49 18.60
CA PHE A 7 26.78 -2.21 18.15
C PHE A 7 25.98 -1.80 16.88
N LEU A 8 25.21 -0.72 16.75
CA LEU A 8 25.16 0.59 17.39
C LEU A 8 23.74 1.19 17.23
N TYR A 9 23.13 1.61 18.33
CA TYR A 9 22.15 2.70 18.34
C TYR A 9 22.93 4.01 18.45
N SER A 10 22.77 4.94 17.49
CA SER A 10 22.82 6.41 17.66
C SER A 10 22.61 7.15 16.33
N SER A 11 21.51 7.91 16.28
CA SER A 11 20.88 8.90 15.38
C SER A 11 21.79 9.90 14.59
N PRO A 12 21.26 10.96 13.92
CA PRO A 12 20.17 11.10 12.93
C PRO A 12 20.59 11.98 11.72
N LEU A 13 19.99 11.86 10.53
CA LEU A 13 19.97 12.98 9.57
C LEU A 13 18.64 13.08 8.81
N SER A 14 17.92 14.13 9.20
CA SER A 14 16.80 14.78 8.55
C SER A 14 17.06 15.08 7.07
N HIS A 15 16.11 14.74 6.21
CA HIS A 15 15.92 15.44 4.93
C HIS A 15 14.65 16.29 5.07
N GLY A 16 14.87 17.58 5.31
CA GLY A 16 13.81 18.57 5.45
C GLY A 16 13.17 18.88 4.11
N CYS A 17 11.84 18.83 4.05
CA CYS A 17 11.07 19.49 3.01
C CYS A 17 10.78 20.92 3.49
N PHE A 18 11.39 21.90 2.84
CA PHE A 18 11.19 23.32 3.13
C PHE A 18 9.82 23.79 2.62
N PRO A 19 8.98 24.43 3.45
CA PRO A 19 7.86 25.21 2.95
C PRO A 19 8.38 26.56 2.44
N THR A 20 8.06 26.90 1.19
CA THR A 20 8.32 28.23 0.64
C THR A 20 7.42 29.24 1.35
N ASN A 21 8.04 30.16 2.08
CA ASN A 21 7.37 31.24 2.77
C ASN A 21 7.02 32.32 1.72
N SER A 22 5.73 32.59 1.49
CA SER A 22 5.29 33.77 0.74
C SER A 22 4.72 34.79 1.72
N LEU A 23 5.45 35.90 1.85
CA LEU A 23 5.18 37.03 2.72
C LEU A 23 3.84 37.69 2.40
N LYS A 24 2.95 37.82 3.40
CA LYS A 24 2.03 38.97 3.50
C LYS A 24 1.97 39.47 4.94
N HIS A 25 2.40 40.72 5.10
CA HIS A 25 2.22 41.53 6.31
C HIS A 25 0.75 41.93 6.48
N HIS A 26 0.19 41.81 7.69
CA HIS A 26 -0.43 42.93 8.42
C HIS A 26 -0.83 42.54 9.88
N SER A 27 -0.23 43.29 10.81
CA SER A 27 -0.68 43.75 12.14
C SER A 27 -1.85 43.09 12.91
N SER A 28 -1.49 42.63 14.13
CA SER A 28 -2.19 42.79 15.43
C SER A 28 -3.54 42.09 15.68
N THR A 29 -3.55 41.09 16.57
CA THR A 29 -4.30 41.09 17.86
C THR A 29 -4.17 39.74 18.58
N SER A 30 -3.99 39.82 19.90
CA SER A 30 -3.89 38.71 20.85
C SER A 30 -5.22 37.97 21.00
N SER A 31 -5.23 36.66 20.75
CA SER A 31 -6.21 35.75 21.35
C SER A 31 -5.69 34.31 21.33
N HIS A 32 -5.96 33.59 22.42
CA HIS A 32 -5.38 32.31 22.79
C HIS A 32 -5.43 31.25 21.67
N ARG A 33 -4.25 30.74 21.30
CA ARG A 33 -4.10 29.58 20.40
C ARG A 33 -4.58 28.31 21.10
N SER A 34 -5.83 27.93 20.88
CA SER A 34 -6.21 26.51 20.89
C SER A 34 -5.80 25.92 19.55
N ILE A 35 -4.60 25.34 19.50
CA ILE A 35 -4.18 24.52 18.36
C ILE A 35 -5.11 23.30 18.36
N SER A 36 -6.17 23.38 17.57
CA SER A 36 -6.89 22.20 17.11
C SER A 36 -5.90 21.38 16.29
N PHE A 37 -5.34 20.34 16.91
CA PHE A 37 -4.65 19.27 16.20
C PHE A 37 -5.69 18.58 15.32
N LYS A 38 -6.01 19.19 14.17
CA LYS A 38 -6.49 18.43 13.03
C LYS A 38 -5.38 17.45 12.73
N SER A 39 -5.55 16.23 13.22
CA SER A 39 -4.88 15.02 12.76
C SER A 39 -4.73 15.12 11.25
N ARG A 40 -3.55 15.54 10.80
CA ARG A 40 -3.21 15.56 9.39
C ARG A 40 -2.91 14.10 9.07
N SER A 41 -3.86 13.47 8.39
CA SER A 41 -3.67 12.23 7.65
C SER A 41 -2.28 12.23 6.99
N ILE A 42 -1.42 11.28 7.36
CA ILE A 42 0.01 11.21 6.99
C ILE A 42 0.20 10.68 5.55
N TYR A 43 -0.87 10.43 4.79
CA TYR A 43 -0.76 9.97 3.40
C TYR A 43 -0.55 11.15 2.45
N CYS A 44 0.69 11.62 2.30
CA CYS A 44 1.07 12.61 1.26
C CYS A 44 1.55 11.96 -0.05
N GLN A 45 1.44 10.65 -0.19
CA GLN A 45 1.59 9.95 -1.46
C GLN A 45 0.18 9.46 -1.84
N SER A 46 -0.39 10.02 -2.90
CA SER A 46 -1.72 9.63 -3.35
C SER A 46 -1.62 8.21 -3.91
N LEU A 47 -2.26 7.25 -3.24
CA LEU A 47 -2.50 5.92 -3.79
C LEU A 47 -3.13 6.04 -5.19
N PRO A 48 -2.88 5.10 -6.10
CA PRO A 48 -3.65 5.01 -7.34
C PRO A 48 -5.15 5.09 -7.05
N ASN A 49 -5.92 5.78 -7.90
CA ASN A 49 -7.34 6.09 -7.65
C ASN A 49 -8.18 4.84 -7.30
N ASN A 50 -7.89 3.72 -7.97
CA ASN A 50 -8.55 2.44 -7.73
C ASN A 50 -8.22 1.89 -6.33
N LEU A 51 -6.94 1.88 -5.95
CA LEU A 51 -6.51 1.45 -4.61
C LEU A 51 -7.08 2.37 -3.52
N GLN A 52 -7.07 3.69 -3.72
CA GLN A 52 -7.64 4.64 -2.77
C GLN A 52 -9.13 4.38 -2.50
N THR A 53 -9.89 4.09 -3.56
CA THR A 53 -11.32 3.79 -3.48
C THR A 53 -11.55 2.52 -2.64
N ILE A 54 -10.80 1.45 -2.93
CA ILE A 54 -10.91 0.17 -2.22
C ILE A 54 -10.52 0.34 -0.74
N VAL A 55 -9.41 1.02 -0.45
CA VAL A 55 -8.97 1.28 0.93
C VAL A 55 -10.04 2.05 1.70
N THR A 56 -10.64 3.06 1.08
CA THR A 56 -11.72 3.85 1.71
C THR A 56 -12.95 2.99 2.00
N GLN A 57 -13.36 2.13 1.05
CA GLN A 57 -14.48 1.21 1.23
C GLN A 57 -14.20 0.23 2.37
N PHE A 58 -13.01 -0.39 2.41
CA PHE A 58 -12.64 -1.30 3.50
C PHE A 58 -12.57 -0.59 4.86
N LYS A 59 -12.05 0.64 4.92
CA LYS A 59 -12.00 1.45 6.15
C LYS A 59 -13.40 1.87 6.65
N SER A 60 -14.39 1.99 5.75
CA SER A 60 -15.77 2.32 6.12
C SER A 60 -16.56 1.18 6.77
N VAL A 61 -16.06 -0.06 6.74
CA VAL A 61 -16.72 -1.21 7.37
C VAL A 61 -16.26 -1.34 8.83
N PRO A 62 -17.13 -1.02 9.82
CA PRO A 62 -16.72 -0.99 11.22
C PRO A 62 -16.49 -2.38 11.81
N ASP A 63 -17.23 -3.39 11.36
CA ASP A 63 -17.11 -4.76 11.87
C ASP A 63 -15.88 -5.48 11.25
N PRO A 64 -14.87 -5.85 12.04
CA PRO A 64 -13.72 -6.62 11.56
C PRO A 64 -14.10 -7.97 10.93
N LYS A 65 -15.17 -8.62 11.41
CA LYS A 65 -15.64 -9.89 10.85
C LYS A 65 -16.15 -9.71 9.43
N LEU A 66 -16.88 -8.62 9.15
CA LEU A 66 -17.34 -8.30 7.80
C LEU A 66 -16.17 -8.00 6.87
N ARG A 67 -15.14 -7.27 7.31
CA ARG A 67 -13.92 -7.03 6.51
C ARG A 67 -13.20 -8.32 6.15
N TYR A 68 -13.11 -9.25 7.11
CA TYR A 68 -12.56 -10.58 6.85
C TYR A 68 -13.39 -11.36 5.82
N GLN A 69 -14.72 -11.35 5.95
CA GLN A 69 -15.62 -11.98 4.98
C GLN A 69 -15.50 -11.37 3.58
N GLN A 70 -15.30 -10.06 3.48
CA GLN A 70 -15.05 -9.38 2.20
C GLN A 70 -13.75 -9.88 1.55
N LEU A 71 -12.66 -10.08 2.30
CA LEU A 71 -11.43 -10.66 1.76
C LEU A 71 -11.65 -12.08 1.25
N LEU A 72 -12.39 -12.90 1.99
CA LEU A 72 -12.73 -14.26 1.54
C LEU A 72 -13.61 -14.27 0.29
N PHE A 73 -14.49 -13.28 0.15
CA PHE A 73 -15.27 -13.10 -1.07
C PHE A 73 -14.35 -12.74 -2.25
N LEU A 74 -13.45 -11.77 -2.08
CA LEU A 74 -12.48 -11.40 -3.13
C LEU A 74 -11.58 -12.58 -3.52
N ALA A 75 -11.20 -13.44 -2.56
CA ALA A 75 -10.41 -14.64 -2.83
C ALA A 75 -11.12 -15.62 -3.78
N LYS A 76 -12.45 -15.73 -3.66
CA LYS A 76 -13.28 -16.60 -4.52
C LYS A 76 -13.49 -16.04 -5.91
N GLU A 77 -13.61 -14.71 -6.01
CA GLU A 77 -13.78 -14.01 -7.28
C GLU A 77 -12.48 -13.86 -8.07
N LEU A 78 -11.31 -14.08 -7.43
CA LEU A 78 -10.03 -13.96 -8.10
C LEU A 78 -9.89 -15.00 -9.21
N PRO A 79 -9.68 -14.59 -10.48
CA PRO A 79 -9.46 -15.54 -11.56
C PRO A 79 -8.28 -16.48 -11.26
N PRO A 80 -8.40 -17.78 -11.60
CA PRO A 80 -7.32 -18.72 -11.33
C PRO A 80 -6.08 -18.35 -12.15
N MET A 81 -4.93 -18.29 -11.47
CA MET A 81 -3.64 -18.10 -12.13
C MET A 81 -3.27 -19.35 -12.94
N PRO A 82 -2.90 -19.23 -14.23
CA PRO A 82 -2.43 -20.35 -15.05
C PRO A 82 -1.25 -21.08 -14.39
N ASN A 83 -1.25 -22.41 -14.46
CA ASN A 83 -0.17 -23.22 -13.88
C ASN A 83 1.20 -22.92 -14.48
N SER A 84 1.26 -22.46 -15.73
CA SER A 84 2.51 -22.03 -16.40
C SER A 84 3.17 -20.81 -15.75
N LEU A 85 2.42 -20.00 -15.01
CA LEU A 85 2.94 -18.84 -14.29
C LEU A 85 3.32 -19.15 -12.84
N LYS A 86 2.99 -20.35 -12.33
CA LYS A 86 3.34 -20.81 -10.97
C LYS A 86 4.76 -21.40 -10.95
N ILE A 87 5.72 -20.57 -11.32
CA ILE A 87 7.15 -20.89 -11.39
C ILE A 87 7.91 -20.20 -10.25
N GLU A 88 9.11 -20.69 -9.93
CA GLU A 88 9.89 -20.19 -8.79
C GLU A 88 10.22 -18.69 -8.91
N SER A 89 10.41 -18.15 -10.11
CA SER A 89 10.66 -16.70 -10.31
C SER A 89 9.48 -15.82 -9.94
N ASN A 90 8.26 -16.35 -9.96
CA ASN A 90 7.03 -15.64 -9.61
C ASN A 90 6.62 -15.90 -8.16
N LYS A 91 7.36 -16.73 -7.43
CA LYS A 91 7.04 -17.08 -6.05
C LYS A 91 7.51 -15.99 -5.09
N VAL A 92 6.66 -15.58 -4.17
CA VAL A 92 7.01 -14.58 -3.15
C VAL A 92 7.69 -15.29 -1.97
N PRO A 93 8.97 -14.99 -1.67
CA PRO A 93 9.69 -15.65 -0.59
C PRO A 93 9.24 -15.15 0.79
N GLY A 94 9.42 -15.98 1.82
CA GLY A 94 9.21 -15.59 3.22
C GLY A 94 7.76 -15.60 3.71
N CYS A 95 6.79 -15.96 2.86
CA CYS A 95 5.42 -16.20 3.30
C CYS A 95 5.25 -17.60 3.90
N LEU A 96 4.43 -17.72 4.95
CA LEU A 96 4.01 -19.02 5.49
C LEU A 96 3.14 -19.79 4.48
N SER A 97 2.29 -19.07 3.77
CA SER A 97 1.52 -19.55 2.62
C SER A 97 2.35 -19.47 1.34
N THR A 98 2.15 -20.40 0.42
CA THR A 98 2.73 -20.29 -0.93
C THR A 98 2.01 -19.20 -1.70
N VAL A 99 2.74 -18.18 -2.15
CA VAL A 99 2.20 -17.06 -2.94
C VAL A 99 2.93 -16.96 -4.26
N TYR A 100 2.18 -16.80 -5.36
CA TYR A 100 2.70 -16.48 -6.69
C TYR A 100 2.15 -15.15 -7.16
N VAL A 101 3.00 -14.33 -7.79
CA VAL A 101 2.65 -13.05 -8.41
C VAL A 101 3.40 -12.93 -9.73
N ASP A 102 2.67 -12.62 -10.78
CA ASP A 102 3.18 -12.30 -12.12
C ASP A 102 2.73 -10.87 -12.47
N VAL A 103 3.63 -10.07 -13.02
CA VAL A 103 3.36 -8.67 -13.37
C VAL A 103 3.75 -8.44 -14.83
N THR A 104 2.79 -7.95 -15.61
CA THR A 104 2.99 -7.52 -17.00
C THR A 104 2.78 -6.02 -17.12
N LEU A 105 3.44 -5.43 -18.13
CA LEU A 105 3.22 -4.05 -18.54
C LEU A 105 2.55 -4.09 -19.91
N GLU A 106 1.41 -3.42 -20.04
CA GLU A 106 0.63 -3.41 -21.29
C GLU A 106 0.47 -1.99 -21.84
N GLY A 107 0.49 -1.90 -23.17
CA GLY A 107 0.30 -0.66 -23.94
C GLY A 107 1.49 0.30 -23.89
N ASP A 108 1.37 1.38 -24.67
CA ASP A 108 2.40 2.43 -24.77
C ASP A 108 2.62 3.18 -23.46
N SER A 109 1.57 3.23 -22.63
CA SER A 109 1.60 3.85 -21.31
C SER A 109 2.13 2.94 -20.21
N GLN A 110 2.66 1.75 -20.54
CA GLN A 110 3.23 0.79 -19.57
C GLN A 110 2.33 0.57 -18.34
N SER A 111 1.04 0.33 -18.56
CA SER A 111 0.09 0.11 -17.47
C SER A 111 0.35 -1.24 -16.80
N VAL A 112 0.33 -1.28 -15.47
CA VAL A 112 0.62 -2.48 -14.67
C VAL A 112 -0.59 -3.42 -14.68
N TYR A 113 -0.34 -4.70 -14.93
CA TYR A 113 -1.33 -5.78 -14.79
C TYR A 113 -0.73 -6.93 -13.98
N ILE A 114 -1.49 -7.39 -13.00
CA ILE A 114 -1.04 -8.38 -12.02
C ILE A 114 -1.92 -9.62 -12.10
N SER A 115 -1.28 -10.79 -12.14
CA SER A 115 -1.88 -12.09 -11.85
C SER A 115 -1.28 -12.65 -10.56
N GLY A 116 -2.06 -13.35 -9.75
CA GLY A 116 -1.53 -13.93 -8.53
C GLY A 116 -2.42 -15.01 -7.94
N ASP A 117 -1.83 -15.83 -7.08
CA ASP A 117 -2.53 -16.91 -6.39
C ASP A 117 -1.85 -17.21 -5.05
N SER A 118 -2.61 -17.85 -4.15
CA SER A 118 -2.12 -18.31 -2.86
C SER A 118 -2.87 -19.55 -2.39
N ASP A 119 -2.18 -20.47 -1.72
CA ASP A 119 -2.79 -21.65 -1.08
C ASP A 119 -3.67 -21.27 0.14
N ALA A 120 -3.33 -20.17 0.83
CA ALA A 120 -4.15 -19.60 1.89
C ALA A 120 -5.23 -18.63 1.34
N GLN A 121 -6.49 -18.88 1.71
CA GLN A 121 -7.64 -18.08 1.26
C GLN A 121 -7.59 -16.62 1.68
N LEU A 122 -7.14 -16.33 2.91
CA LEU A 122 -7.05 -14.94 3.38
C LEU A 122 -5.99 -14.15 2.59
N THR A 123 -4.81 -14.74 2.41
CA THR A 123 -3.72 -14.18 1.60
C THR A 123 -4.17 -13.99 0.15
N LYS A 124 -4.89 -14.96 -0.43
CA LYS A 124 -5.50 -14.85 -1.76
C LYS A 124 -6.48 -13.68 -1.85
N GLY A 125 -7.26 -13.43 -0.80
CA GLY A 125 -8.15 -12.27 -0.71
C GLY A 125 -7.40 -10.92 -0.72
N LEU A 126 -6.25 -10.84 -0.03
CA LEU A 126 -5.39 -9.65 -0.06
C LEU A 126 -4.75 -9.44 -1.44
N ILE A 127 -4.29 -10.51 -2.10
CA ILE A 127 -3.78 -10.46 -3.47
C ILE A 127 -4.88 -9.93 -4.41
N ALA A 128 -6.10 -10.44 -4.31
CA ALA A 128 -7.23 -9.98 -5.10
C ALA A 128 -7.54 -8.49 -4.88
N LEU A 129 -7.42 -8.00 -3.64
CA LEU A 129 -7.56 -6.60 -3.30
C LEU A 129 -6.50 -5.75 -4.02
N LEU A 130 -5.23 -6.17 -3.97
CA LEU A 130 -4.13 -5.48 -4.63
C LEU A 130 -4.29 -5.47 -6.16
N ILE A 131 -4.63 -6.61 -6.76
CA ILE A 131 -4.89 -6.73 -8.20
C ILE A 131 -5.98 -5.74 -8.63
N ARG A 132 -7.09 -5.68 -7.89
CA ARG A 132 -8.18 -4.75 -8.18
C ARG A 132 -7.79 -3.28 -7.98
N GLY A 133 -6.89 -2.99 -7.04
CA GLY A 133 -6.44 -1.64 -6.72
C GLY A 133 -5.33 -1.11 -7.62
N LEU A 134 -4.49 -1.99 -8.16
CA LEU A 134 -3.27 -1.62 -8.88
C LEU A 134 -3.37 -1.86 -10.39
N ASN A 135 -4.19 -2.80 -10.86
CA ASN A 135 -4.31 -3.05 -12.30
C ASN A 135 -4.78 -1.80 -13.05
N GLY A 136 -4.13 -1.55 -14.19
CA GLY A 136 -4.35 -0.37 -15.04
C GLY A 136 -3.69 0.91 -14.53
N SER A 137 -2.98 0.86 -13.39
CA SER A 137 -2.22 2.02 -12.88
C SER A 137 -0.90 2.17 -13.63
N GLN A 138 -0.38 3.38 -13.69
CA GLN A 138 0.94 3.65 -14.25
C GLN A 138 2.03 3.08 -13.34
N VAL A 139 3.15 2.60 -13.91
CA VAL A 139 4.30 2.08 -13.13
C VAL A 139 4.74 3.09 -12.07
N ASP A 140 4.88 4.36 -12.44
CA ASP A 140 5.30 5.43 -11.53
C ASP A 140 4.34 5.66 -10.37
N GLU A 141 3.05 5.35 -10.53
CA GLU A 141 2.07 5.45 -9.45
C GLU A 141 2.18 4.25 -8.50
N VAL A 142 2.34 3.04 -9.06
CA VAL A 142 2.51 1.82 -8.28
C VAL A 142 3.79 1.87 -7.44
N LEU A 143 4.89 2.38 -7.99
CA LEU A 143 6.17 2.53 -7.29
C LEU A 143 6.13 3.55 -6.13
N LYS A 144 5.13 4.45 -6.10
CA LYS A 144 4.91 5.42 -5.02
C LYS A 144 3.96 4.89 -3.94
N VAL A 145 3.51 3.64 -4.02
CA VAL A 145 2.67 3.06 -2.99
C VAL A 145 3.54 2.66 -1.79
N ASP A 146 3.37 3.37 -0.69
CA ASP A 146 3.97 3.01 0.59
C ASP A 146 3.26 1.79 1.20
N ALA A 147 4.00 0.79 1.67
CA ALA A 147 3.42 -0.46 2.19
C ALA A 147 2.57 -0.32 3.48
N SER A 148 2.48 0.87 4.09
CA SER A 148 1.73 1.15 5.33
C SER A 148 0.32 1.75 5.14
N PHE A 149 -0.26 1.66 3.93
CA PHE A 149 -1.55 2.28 3.58
C PHE A 149 -2.82 1.74 4.29
#